data_AF-A0A2M7RY02-F1
#
_entry.id   AF-A0A2M7RY02-F1
#
_cell.length_a   1.000
_cell.length_b   1.000
_cell.length_c   1.000
_cell.angle_alpha   90.00
_cell.angle_beta   90.00
_cell.angle_gamma   90.00
#
_symmetry.space_group_name_H-M   'P 1'
#
loop_
_entity.id
_entity.type
_entity.pdbx_description
1 polymer ?
#
loop_
_entity_poly.entity_id
_entity_poly.type
_entity_poly.pdbx_seq_one_letter_code
_entity_poly.pdbx_strand_id
1 'polypeptide(L)' 'MARTALIVKSKRKPKFSTRKINRCWRCGRIHGYMRDFNLCRICFRELADNGDLPGIKKSSW' A
#
# COMPACT_ATOMS: atom_id res chain seq x y z
N MET A 1 -0.85 -11.71 5.70
CA MET A 1 0.21 -10.72 5.37
C MET A 1 1.06 -11.23 4.22
N ALA A 2 1.79 -10.36 3.52
CA ALA A 2 2.62 -10.79 2.39
C ALA A 2 3.88 -11.55 2.85
N ARG A 3 4.37 -12.49 2.03
CA ARG A 3 5.63 -13.20 2.28
C ARG A 3 6.79 -12.22 2.35
N THR A 4 7.59 -12.30 3.41
CA THR A 4 8.78 -11.46 3.66
C THR A 4 9.74 -11.46 2.47
N ALA A 5 10.03 -12.63 1.91
CA ALA A 5 10.87 -12.77 0.71
C ALA A 5 10.38 -11.92 -0.48
N LEU A 6 9.07 -11.81 -0.68
CA LEU A 6 8.49 -11.02 -1.77
C LEU A 6 8.56 -9.52 -1.50
N ILE A 7 8.46 -9.11 -0.24
CA ILE A 7 8.63 -7.71 0.18
C ILE A 7 10.07 -7.28 -0.10
N VAL A 8 11.05 -8.07 0.36
CA VAL A 8 12.48 -7.80 0.13
C VAL A 8 12.79 -7.77 -1.37
N LYS A 9 12.26 -8.72 -2.16
CA LYS A 9 12.41 -8.73 -3.62
C LYS A 9 11.89 -7.44 -4.26
N SER A 10 10.75 -6.92 -3.82
CA SER A 10 10.16 -5.70 -4.39
C SER A 10 10.91 -4.42 -4.03
N LYS A 11 11.63 -4.40 -2.90
CA LYS A 11 12.46 -3.26 -2.49
C LYS A 11 13.76 -3.13 -3.30
N ARG A 12 14.24 -4.23 -3.88
CA ARG A 12 15.45 -4.22 -4.72
C ARG A 12 15.18 -3.54 -6.06
N LYS A 13 16.17 -2.82 -6.59
CA LYS A 13 16.11 -2.23 -7.94
C LYS A 13 15.94 -3.35 -8.97
N PRO A 14 14.83 -3.39 -9.73
CA PRO A 14 14.64 -4.42 -10.74
C PRO A 14 15.53 -4.17 -11.96
N LYS A 15 15.91 -5.25 -12.65
CA LYS A 15 16.68 -5.18 -13.92
C LYS A 15 15.93 -4.39 -15.01
N PHE A 16 14.60 -4.46 -15.02
CA PHE A 16 13.73 -3.77 -15.95
C PHE A 16 12.67 -2.96 -15.20
N SER A 17 12.39 -1.74 -15.66
CA SER A 17 11.41 -0.84 -15.05
C SER A 17 10.00 -1.46 -14.97
N THR A 18 9.63 -2.27 -15.97
CA THR A 18 8.35 -2.98 -16.05
C THR A 18 8.12 -3.98 -14.91
N ARG A 19 9.19 -4.42 -14.23
CA ARG A 19 9.11 -5.38 -13.12
C ARG A 19 8.91 -4.71 -11.75
N LYS A 20 8.75 -3.38 -11.69
CA LYS A 20 8.48 -2.67 -10.43
C LYS A 20 7.09 -3.05 -9.93
N ILE A 21 7.03 -3.56 -8.70
CA ILE A 21 5.78 -3.94 -8.04
C ILE A 21 5.57 -3.01 -6.85
N ASN A 22 4.48 -2.26 -6.86
CA ASN A 22 4.08 -1.44 -5.74
C ASN A 22 3.40 -2.32 -4.68
N ARG A 23 3.87 -2.21 -3.44
CA ARG A 23 3.33 -2.94 -2.29
C ARG A 23 2.99 -1.96 -1.19
N CYS A 24 1.91 -2.23 -0.47
CA CYS A 24 1.55 -1.47 0.72
C CYS A 24 2.72 -1.43 1.71
N TRP A 25 3.06 -0.24 2.20
CA TRP A 25 4.19 -0.06 3.12
C TRP A 25 3.95 -0.74 4.49
N ARG A 26 2.69 -0.83 4.95
CA ARG A 26 2.33 -1.44 6.24
C ARG A 26 2.26 -2.97 6.19
N CYS A 27 1.52 -3.55 5.24
CA CYS A 27 1.24 -4.99 5.22
C CYS A 27 1.84 -5.77 4.03
N GLY A 28 2.51 -5.10 3.10
CA GLY A 28 3.17 -5.71 1.93
C GLY A 28 2.23 -6.25 0.85
N ARG A 29 0.92 -5.98 0.95
CA ARG A 29 -0.10 -6.43 -0.03
C ARG A 29 0.18 -5.82 -1.41
N ILE A 30 0.06 -6.64 -2.45
CA ILE A 30 0.30 -6.26 -3.85
C ILE A 30 -0.94 -5.69 -4.56
N HIS A 31 -2.13 -6.16 -4.18
CA HIS A 31 -3.39 -5.76 -4.83
C HIS A 31 -4.09 -4.62 -4.08
N GLY A 32 -4.84 -3.80 -4.83
CA GLY A 32 -5.59 -2.66 -4.30
C GLY A 32 -4.66 -1.58 -3.75
N TYR A 33 -3.53 -1.34 -4.43
CA TYR A 33 -2.55 -0.32 -4.08
C TYR A 33 -3.03 1.07 -4.53
N MET A 34 -3.20 1.97 -3.57
CA MET A 34 -3.54 3.38 -3.81
C MET A 34 -2.24 4.18 -3.87
N ARG A 35 -1.93 4.76 -5.03
CA ARG A 35 -0.63 5.43 -5.27
C ARG A 35 -0.46 6.68 -4.42
N ASP A 36 -1.53 7.45 -4.25
CA ASP A 36 -1.49 8.73 -3.50
C ASP A 36 -1.11 8.53 -2.03
N PHE A 37 -1.53 7.40 -1.45
CA PHE A 37 -1.29 7.07 -0.04
C PHE A 37 -0.21 6.00 0.17
N ASN A 38 0.34 5.42 -0.90
CA ASN A 38 1.24 4.28 -0.89
C ASN A 38 0.75 3.05 -0.07
N LEU A 39 -0.57 2.92 0.10
CA LEU A 39 -1.22 1.94 0.97
C LEU A 39 -2.07 0.95 0.17
N CYS A 40 -2.42 -0.18 0.78
CA CYS A 40 -3.51 -1.01 0.25
C CYS A 40 -4.87 -0.49 0.76
N ARG A 41 -5.94 -0.77 0.01
CA ARG A 41 -7.32 -0.38 0.37
C ARG A 41 -7.75 -0.74 1.80
N ILE A 42 -7.21 -1.82 2.38
CA ILE A 42 -7.59 -2.29 3.72
C ILE A 42 -6.90 -1.45 4.78
N CYS A 43 -5.57 -1.33 4.71
CA CYS A 43 -4.81 -0.50 5.64
C CYS A 43 -5.17 0.98 5.49
N PHE A 44 -5.53 1.42 4.29
CA PHE A 44 -6.11 2.75 4.07
C PHE A 44 -7.40 2.93 4.87
N ARG A 45 -8.36 2.00 4.76
CA ARG A 45 -9.61 2.05 5.51
C ARG A 45 -9.39 2.03 7.02
N GLU A 46 -8.50 1.17 7.52
CA GLU A 46 -8.15 1.10 8.95
C GLU A 46 -7.56 2.42 9.46
N LEU A 47 -6.60 3.00 8.73
CA LEU A 47 -5.97 4.27 9.13
C LEU A 47 -6.93 5.46 8.99
N ALA A 48 -7.80 5.45 7.98
CA ALA A 48 -8.82 6.48 7.80
C ALA A 48 -9.88 6.44 8.91
N ASP A 49 -10.29 5.23 9.33
CA ASP A 49 -11.28 5.07 10.41
C ASP A 49 -10.69 5.41 11.79
N ASN A 50 -9.39 5.14 11.99
CA ASN A 50 -8.64 5.56 13.18
C ASN A 50 -8.34 7.07 13.22
N GLY A 51 -8.48 7.80 12.11
CA GLY A 51 -8.07 9.20 12.00
C GLY A 51 -6.56 9.43 11.84
N ASP A 52 -5.79 8.37 11.58
CA ASP A 52 -4.33 8.45 11.35
C ASP A 52 -3.98 9.10 9.99
N LEU A 53 -4.94 9.17 9.06
CA LEU A 53 -4.78 9.84 7.77
C LEU A 53 -5.38 11.25 7.81
N PRO A 54 -4.55 12.31 7.84
CA PRO A 54 -5.04 13.68 7.97
C PRO A 54 -5.82 14.11 6.72
N GLY A 55 -6.91 14.83 6.94
CA GLY A 55 -7.76 15.37 5.85
C GLY A 55 -8.70 14.37 5.20
N ILE A 56 -8.75 13.11 5.68
CA ILE A 56 -9.67 12.10 5.18
C ILE A 56 -10.91 12.04 6.07
N LYS A 57 -12.08 12.17 5.44
CA LYS A 57 -13.39 11.98 6.09
C LYS A 57 -14.22 10.97 5.32
N LYS A 58 -15.18 10.33 5.98
CA LYS A 58 -16.19 9.49 5.32
C LYS A 58 -17.01 10.38 4.37
N SER A 59 -17.15 9.95 3.12
CA SER A 59 -17.97 10.64 2.12
C SER A 59 -19.42 10.20 2.25
N SER A 60 -20.34 11.16 2.36
CA SER A 60 -21.78 10.97 2.16
C SER A 60 -22.22 12.08 1.22
N TRP A 61 -22.73 11.71 0.06
CA TRP A 61 -23.32 12.64 -0.91
C TRP A 61 -24.84 12.52 -0.83
#